data_AF-U6D6K1-F1
#
_entry.id   AF-U6D6K1-F1
#
_cell.length_a   1.000
_cell.length_b   1.000
_cell.length_c   1.000
_cell.angle_alpha   90.00
_cell.angle_beta   90.00
_cell.angle_gamma   90.00
#
_symmetry.space_group_name_H-M   'P 1'
#
loop_
_entity.id
_entity.type
_entity.pdbx_description
1 polymer ?
#
loop_
_entity_poly.entity_id
_entity_poly.type
_entity_poly.pdbx_seq_one_letter_code
_entity_poly.pdbx_strand_id
1 'polypeptide(L)'
;DFKPQDFHRFQQTARPTFFARKFEAVVNQEIIGQLDYYLYGNYPAGTPGLRSYWENVYDEPDGAHSLSDVALTLYHAFARLGLRRAESSLPVEGENSCRYYPMGHPASVHLYFLADRFQGFLIKHHATNLAVSKLETLETWVMPKKVFKIASPPSDFGRLQFSEVGTDWDAKERLFRNFGGLLGPMDEPVGMQKWGKGPNVTVTVIWVDPVNIIAATYDILIESTAEFTHYKPPLNLPLRPGVWTVKILHHWVPVAETKFLVAPLTFSNRQPIRPEEALKLHNGPPRSAYMEQSFQSLNPVLSLP
;
A
#
# COMPACT_ATOMS: atom_id res chain seq x y z
N ASP A 1 -1.91 9.22 -18.07
CA ASP A 1 -3.02 10.18 -18.01
C ASP A 1 -2.46 11.59 -18.05
N PHE A 2 -3.29 12.60 -18.29
CA PHE A 2 -2.84 14.00 -18.24
C PHE A 2 -2.32 14.37 -16.85
N LYS A 3 -1.34 15.28 -16.80
CA LYS A 3 -0.72 15.81 -15.58
C LYS A 3 -0.76 17.35 -15.59
N PRO A 4 -0.46 18.04 -14.47
CA PRO A 4 -0.51 19.51 -14.41
C PRO A 4 0.36 20.19 -15.48
N GLN A 5 1.51 19.60 -15.84
CA GLN A 5 2.35 20.12 -16.92
C GLN A 5 1.70 20.12 -18.31
N ASP A 6 0.63 19.35 -18.52
CA ASP A 6 -0.06 19.23 -19.80
C ASP A 6 -1.11 20.32 -20.04
N PHE A 7 -1.43 21.14 -19.03
CA PHE A 7 -2.54 22.11 -19.11
C PHE A 7 -2.47 23.03 -20.34
N HIS A 8 -1.27 23.50 -20.69
CA HIS A 8 -1.03 24.35 -21.85
C HIS A 8 -1.48 23.72 -23.18
N ARG A 9 -1.53 22.38 -23.27
CA ARG A 9 -1.94 21.65 -24.48
C ARG A 9 -3.43 21.81 -24.78
N PHE A 10 -4.24 22.13 -23.77
CA PHE A 10 -5.69 22.34 -23.93
C PHE A 10 -6.05 23.70 -24.54
N GLN A 11 -5.09 24.63 -24.60
CA GLN A 11 -5.28 25.99 -25.11
C GLN A 11 -4.77 26.18 -26.55
N GLN A 12 -4.39 25.08 -27.23
CA GLN A 12 -3.91 25.14 -28.61
C GLN A 12 -5.01 25.61 -29.57
N THR A 13 -4.62 26.39 -30.59
CA THR A 13 -5.54 26.93 -31.61
C THR A 13 -5.22 26.42 -33.02
N ALA A 14 -4.31 25.45 -33.16
CA ALA A 14 -3.89 24.91 -34.45
C ALA A 14 -5.02 24.14 -35.16
N ARG A 15 -5.93 23.53 -34.40
CA ARG A 15 -7.15 22.89 -34.92
C ARG A 15 -8.26 22.93 -33.87
N PRO A 16 -9.54 22.92 -34.27
CA PRO A 16 -10.65 22.89 -33.30
C PRO A 16 -10.68 21.55 -32.55
N THR A 17 -10.63 21.60 -31.22
CA THR A 17 -10.71 20.43 -30.32
C THR A 17 -11.62 20.74 -29.14
N PHE A 18 -12.56 19.83 -28.83
CA PHE A 18 -13.57 20.04 -27.78
C PHE A 18 -13.51 19.00 -26.65
N PHE A 19 -12.75 17.91 -26.84
CA PHE A 19 -12.61 16.85 -25.85
C PHE A 19 -11.16 16.35 -25.80
N ALA A 20 -10.75 15.84 -24.64
CA ALA A 20 -9.47 15.21 -24.42
C ALA A 20 -9.63 13.96 -23.54
N ARG A 21 -8.70 13.00 -23.67
CA ARG A 21 -8.63 11.79 -22.83
C ARG A 21 -7.19 11.30 -22.70
N LYS A 22 -6.80 10.61 -21.62
CA LYS A 22 -7.58 10.16 -20.46
C LYS A 22 -7.26 10.98 -19.20
N PHE A 23 -8.22 11.03 -18.28
CA PHE A 23 -8.11 11.60 -16.93
C PHE A 23 -8.52 10.52 -15.92
N GLU A 24 -7.71 10.32 -14.87
CA GLU A 24 -7.99 9.37 -13.78
C GLU A 24 -7.69 10.07 -12.46
N ALA A 25 -8.69 10.26 -11.60
CA ALA A 25 -8.56 11.04 -10.36
C ALA A 25 -7.61 10.38 -9.33
N VAL A 26 -7.56 9.04 -9.31
CA VAL A 26 -6.57 8.28 -8.50
C VAL A 26 -5.12 8.43 -9.00
N VAL A 27 -4.92 8.94 -10.23
CA VAL A 27 -3.60 9.14 -10.86
C VAL A 27 -3.16 10.60 -10.76
N ASN A 28 -4.05 11.55 -11.06
CA ASN A 28 -3.86 12.99 -10.82
C ASN A 28 -5.20 13.74 -10.96
N GLN A 29 -5.74 14.24 -9.85
CA GLN A 29 -6.94 15.07 -9.83
C GLN A 29 -6.62 16.56 -10.03
N GLU A 30 -5.40 17.02 -9.73
CA GLU A 30 -5.04 18.44 -9.87
C GLU A 30 -5.33 18.99 -11.28
N ILE A 31 -4.94 18.28 -12.34
CA ILE A 31 -5.20 18.71 -13.73
C ILE A 31 -6.69 18.75 -14.07
N ILE A 32 -7.50 17.88 -13.44
CA ILE A 32 -8.95 17.83 -13.62
C ILE A 32 -9.56 19.10 -13.03
N GLY A 33 -9.17 19.46 -11.81
CA GLY A 33 -9.61 20.70 -11.16
C GLY A 33 -9.17 21.94 -11.92
N GLN A 34 -7.92 22.00 -12.38
CA GLN A 34 -7.43 23.12 -13.20
C GLN A 34 -8.28 23.33 -14.47
N LEU A 35 -8.62 22.25 -15.17
CA LEU A 35 -9.42 22.31 -16.39
C LEU A 35 -10.88 22.73 -16.11
N ASP A 36 -11.51 22.20 -15.06
CA ASP A 36 -12.88 22.55 -14.68
C ASP A 36 -13.00 24.04 -14.30
N TYR A 37 -12.09 24.53 -13.45
CA TYR A 37 -12.09 25.93 -13.03
C TYR A 37 -11.78 26.90 -14.18
N TYR A 38 -10.96 26.47 -15.14
CA TYR A 38 -10.67 27.27 -16.33
C TYR A 38 -11.89 27.42 -17.24
N LEU A 39 -12.68 26.36 -17.41
CA LEU A 39 -13.85 26.35 -18.30
C LEU A 39 -15.07 27.03 -17.66
N TYR A 40 -15.29 26.84 -16.36
CA TYR A 40 -16.55 27.19 -15.69
C TYR A 40 -16.39 28.15 -14.50
N GLY A 41 -15.17 28.56 -14.18
CA GLY A 41 -14.87 29.44 -13.04
C GLY A 41 -14.67 28.68 -11.72
N ASN A 42 -14.22 29.40 -10.70
CA ASN A 42 -13.96 28.83 -9.38
C ASN A 42 -15.25 28.56 -8.61
N TYR A 43 -15.23 27.53 -7.76
CA TYR A 43 -16.25 27.34 -6.72
C TYR A 43 -16.22 28.48 -5.69
N PRO A 44 -17.34 28.72 -4.97
CA PRO A 44 -17.38 29.70 -3.88
C PRO A 44 -16.31 29.46 -2.81
N ALA A 45 -15.85 30.54 -2.18
CA ALA A 45 -14.93 30.44 -1.06
C ALA A 45 -15.55 29.62 0.09
N GLY A 46 -14.78 28.68 0.64
CA GLY A 46 -15.23 27.79 1.72
C GLY A 46 -15.88 26.47 1.26
N THR A 47 -16.01 26.21 -0.05
CA THR A 47 -16.46 24.90 -0.54
C THR A 47 -15.53 23.77 -0.09
N PRO A 48 -16.02 22.79 0.69
CA PRO A 48 -15.19 21.69 1.18
C PRO A 48 -14.91 20.66 0.07
N GLY A 49 -13.89 19.81 0.29
CA GLY A 49 -13.68 18.62 -0.54
C GLY A 49 -13.05 18.85 -1.93
N LEU A 50 -12.81 20.10 -2.36
CA LEU A 50 -12.25 20.41 -3.70
C LEU A 50 -10.90 19.75 -4.03
N ARG A 51 -10.15 19.33 -3.01
CA ARG A 51 -8.86 18.64 -3.15
C ARG A 51 -8.90 17.18 -2.72
N SER A 52 -10.07 16.69 -2.36
CA SER A 52 -10.29 15.32 -1.92
C SER A 52 -10.87 14.48 -3.05
N TYR A 53 -10.63 13.18 -3.01
CA TYR A 53 -11.27 12.21 -3.90
C TYR A 53 -11.58 10.93 -3.12
N TRP A 54 -12.75 10.36 -3.38
CA TRP A 54 -13.22 9.12 -2.77
C TRP A 54 -13.65 8.16 -3.87
N GLU A 55 -13.13 6.92 -3.83
CA GLU A 55 -13.45 5.87 -4.80
C GLU A 55 -13.85 4.61 -4.04
N ASN A 56 -15.08 4.13 -4.26
CA ASN A 56 -15.56 2.88 -3.69
C ASN A 56 -14.86 1.70 -4.38
N VAL A 57 -14.28 0.79 -3.59
CA VAL A 57 -13.62 -0.44 -4.06
C VAL A 57 -14.29 -1.72 -3.57
N TYR A 58 -15.36 -1.58 -2.79
CA TYR A 58 -16.22 -2.67 -2.34
C TYR A 58 -17.53 -2.09 -1.77
N ASP A 59 -18.66 -2.67 -2.20
CA ASP A 59 -19.98 -2.35 -1.69
C ASP A 59 -20.72 -3.64 -1.29
N GLU A 60 -21.47 -3.60 -0.19
CA GLU A 60 -22.19 -4.76 0.38
C GLU A 60 -23.09 -5.51 -0.62
N PRO A 61 -23.82 -4.86 -1.56
CA PRO A 61 -24.66 -5.56 -2.53
C PRO A 61 -23.92 -6.56 -3.43
N ASP A 62 -22.62 -6.36 -3.65
CA ASP A 62 -21.78 -7.30 -4.43
C ASP A 62 -21.43 -8.57 -3.64
N GLY A 63 -21.65 -8.55 -2.32
CA GLY A 63 -21.41 -9.63 -1.39
C GLY A 63 -19.92 -9.88 -1.10
N ALA A 64 -19.62 -10.44 0.08
CA ALA A 64 -18.24 -10.71 0.51
C ALA A 64 -17.48 -11.70 -0.41
N HIS A 65 -18.18 -12.45 -1.27
CA HIS A 65 -17.57 -13.35 -2.25
C HIS A 65 -16.85 -12.63 -3.39
N SER A 66 -17.19 -11.36 -3.67
CA SER A 66 -16.47 -10.53 -4.65
C SER A 66 -15.06 -10.17 -4.17
N LEU A 67 -14.84 -10.16 -2.84
CA LEU A 67 -13.54 -9.93 -2.23
C LEU A 67 -12.65 -11.17 -2.28
N SER A 68 -11.33 -10.93 -2.32
CA SER A 68 -10.33 -11.94 -2.00
C SER A 68 -10.26 -12.19 -0.49
N ASP A 69 -9.75 -13.36 -0.08
CA ASP A 69 -9.54 -13.67 1.34
C ASP A 69 -8.55 -12.68 2.01
N VAL A 70 -7.62 -12.11 1.23
CA VAL A 70 -6.68 -11.06 1.66
C VAL A 70 -7.42 -9.77 2.02
N ALA A 71 -8.20 -9.24 1.09
CA ALA A 71 -8.93 -7.99 1.28
C ALA A 71 -9.94 -8.13 2.42
N LEU A 72 -10.70 -9.23 2.44
CA LEU A 72 -11.66 -9.52 3.51
C LEU A 72 -10.97 -9.57 4.88
N THR A 73 -9.87 -10.30 5.01
CA THR A 73 -9.09 -10.38 6.26
C THR A 73 -8.63 -9.00 6.74
N LEU A 74 -8.05 -8.20 5.84
CA LEU A 74 -7.48 -6.89 6.19
C LEU A 74 -8.54 -5.83 6.48
N TYR A 75 -9.64 -5.77 5.73
CA TYR A 75 -10.75 -4.85 6.01
C TYR A 75 -11.42 -5.14 7.35
N HIS A 76 -11.57 -6.41 7.70
CA HIS A 76 -11.97 -6.84 9.05
C HIS A 76 -10.99 -6.35 10.13
N ALA A 77 -9.69 -6.47 9.89
CA ALA A 77 -8.67 -5.98 10.82
C ALA A 77 -8.69 -4.45 10.98
N PHE A 78 -8.95 -3.71 9.89
CA PHE A 78 -9.05 -2.26 9.90
C PHE A 78 -10.27 -1.76 10.68
N ALA A 79 -11.44 -2.40 10.51
CA ALA A 79 -12.62 -2.10 11.32
C ALA A 79 -12.35 -2.28 12.82
N ARG A 80 -11.73 -3.41 13.20
CA ARG A 80 -11.33 -3.68 14.60
C ARG A 80 -10.30 -2.67 15.12
N LEU A 81 -9.42 -2.15 14.27
CA LEU A 81 -8.48 -1.10 14.65
C LEU A 81 -9.20 0.20 15.02
N GLY A 82 -10.28 0.55 14.30
CA GLY A 82 -11.16 1.68 14.62
C GLY A 82 -11.89 1.50 15.95
N LEU A 83 -12.44 0.31 16.20
CA LEU A 83 -13.13 0.01 17.46
C LEU A 83 -12.19 0.11 18.67
N ARG A 84 -10.97 -0.42 18.58
CA ARG A 84 -9.95 -0.26 19.63
C ARG A 84 -9.56 1.20 19.84
N ARG A 85 -9.49 1.99 18.76
CA ARG A 85 -9.24 3.42 18.85
C ARG A 85 -10.36 4.12 19.62
N ALA A 86 -11.62 3.82 19.32
CA ALA A 86 -12.78 4.40 20.01
C ALA A 86 -12.72 4.13 21.53
N GLU A 87 -12.48 2.87 21.93
CA GLU A 87 -12.32 2.48 23.32
C GLU A 87 -11.18 3.27 24.01
N SER A 88 -10.01 3.35 23.37
CA SER A 88 -8.84 4.06 23.92
C SER A 88 -8.99 5.59 23.97
N SER A 89 -9.91 6.17 23.18
CA SER A 89 -10.08 7.61 23.06
C SER A 89 -10.88 8.23 24.22
N LEU A 90 -11.60 7.39 24.97
CA LEU A 90 -12.34 7.78 26.16
C LEU A 90 -11.73 7.12 27.41
N PRO A 91 -10.67 7.70 27.99
CA PRO A 91 -10.12 7.24 29.26
C PRO A 91 -11.09 7.62 30.39
N VAL A 92 -11.75 6.62 30.98
CA VAL A 92 -12.67 6.78 32.12
C VAL A 92 -12.38 5.71 33.18
N GLU A 93 -12.59 6.05 34.45
CA GLU A 93 -12.44 5.12 35.57
C GLU A 93 -13.66 4.17 35.75
N GLY A 94 -14.80 4.53 35.14
CA GLY A 94 -16.06 3.76 35.18
C GLY A 94 -16.33 2.94 33.92
N GLU A 95 -17.61 2.69 33.64
CA GLU A 95 -18.01 1.97 32.42
C GLU A 95 -17.66 2.77 31.16
N ASN A 96 -16.86 2.18 30.28
CA ASN A 96 -16.46 2.80 29.03
C ASN A 96 -17.56 2.62 27.96
N SER A 97 -18.28 3.71 27.66
CA SER A 97 -19.36 3.78 26.66
C SER A 97 -18.88 3.72 25.21
N CYS A 98 -17.58 3.55 24.97
CA CYS A 98 -16.97 3.40 23.65
C CYS A 98 -16.39 1.99 23.43
N ARG A 99 -16.89 0.99 24.15
CA ARG A 99 -16.60 -0.43 23.92
C ARG A 99 -17.56 -1.01 22.91
N TYR A 100 -17.02 -1.73 21.93
CA TYR A 100 -17.80 -2.27 20.81
C TYR A 100 -17.48 -3.74 20.56
N TYR A 101 -18.50 -4.49 20.13
CA TYR A 101 -18.34 -5.83 19.55
C TYR A 101 -18.65 -5.78 18.04
N PRO A 102 -17.71 -6.20 17.16
CA PRO A 102 -17.89 -6.11 15.72
C PRO A 102 -18.98 -7.08 15.23
N MET A 103 -19.80 -6.65 14.27
CA MET A 103 -20.92 -7.44 13.73
C MET A 103 -20.82 -7.56 12.20
N GLY A 104 -20.97 -8.78 11.69
CA GLY A 104 -21.05 -9.05 10.25
C GLY A 104 -19.76 -8.78 9.48
N HIS A 105 -19.89 -8.34 8.23
CA HIS A 105 -18.80 -7.96 7.34
C HIS A 105 -18.78 -6.44 7.13
N PRO A 106 -17.67 -5.87 6.62
CA PRO A 106 -17.68 -4.48 6.15
C PRO A 106 -18.85 -4.26 5.17
N ALA A 107 -19.46 -3.08 5.26
CA ALA A 107 -20.58 -2.67 4.41
C ALA A 107 -20.11 -1.89 3.17
N SER A 108 -19.05 -1.10 3.28
CA SER A 108 -18.40 -0.48 2.11
C SER A 108 -16.95 -0.12 2.42
N VAL A 109 -16.12 -0.05 1.39
CA VAL A 109 -14.71 0.39 1.49
C VAL A 109 -14.40 1.42 0.43
N HIS A 110 -13.81 2.54 0.84
CA HIS A 110 -13.35 3.59 -0.07
C HIS A 110 -11.84 3.80 0.02
N LEU A 111 -11.20 4.03 -1.12
CA LEU A 111 -9.92 4.73 -1.19
C LEU A 111 -10.16 6.21 -0.90
N TYR A 112 -9.31 6.81 -0.08
CA TYR A 112 -9.35 8.25 0.19
C TYR A 112 -8.06 8.92 -0.27
N PHE A 113 -8.18 9.94 -1.11
CA PHE A 113 -7.07 10.78 -1.55
C PHE A 113 -7.29 12.23 -1.13
N LEU A 114 -6.19 12.90 -0.78
CA LEU A 114 -6.17 14.33 -0.48
C LEU A 114 -4.95 14.95 -1.15
N ALA A 115 -5.19 15.87 -2.08
CA ALA A 115 -4.18 16.55 -2.88
C ALA A 115 -3.24 15.54 -3.59
N ASP A 116 -3.82 14.64 -4.40
CA ASP A 116 -3.12 13.60 -5.16
C ASP A 116 -2.23 12.67 -4.32
N ARG A 117 -2.50 12.56 -3.02
CA ARG A 117 -1.83 11.64 -2.10
C ARG A 117 -2.83 10.68 -1.49
N PHE A 118 -2.53 9.39 -1.59
CA PHE A 118 -3.29 8.34 -0.92
C PHE A 118 -3.24 8.54 0.60
N GLN A 119 -4.41 8.59 1.23
CA GLN A 119 -4.59 8.77 2.67
C GLN A 119 -4.94 7.45 3.38
N GLY A 120 -5.20 6.37 2.64
CA GLY A 120 -5.62 5.09 3.18
C GLY A 120 -7.07 4.74 2.84
N PHE A 121 -7.67 3.93 3.71
CA PHE A 121 -9.00 3.37 3.50
C PHE A 121 -10.02 3.95 4.48
N LEU A 122 -11.25 4.14 4.00
CA LEU A 122 -12.44 4.35 4.83
C LEU A 122 -13.26 3.07 4.82
N ILE A 123 -13.53 2.49 5.99
CA ILE A 123 -14.27 1.25 6.14
C ILE A 123 -15.56 1.55 6.90
N LYS A 124 -16.71 1.36 6.26
CA LYS A 124 -18.02 1.39 6.90
C LYS A 124 -18.34 0.00 7.46
N HIS A 125 -18.71 -0.10 8.73
CA HIS A 125 -18.98 -1.37 9.41
C HIS A 125 -20.01 -1.23 10.53
N HIS A 126 -20.56 -2.36 10.97
CA HIS A 126 -21.53 -2.44 12.04
C HIS A 126 -20.90 -3.00 13.32
N ALA A 127 -21.26 -2.44 14.46
CA ALA A 127 -20.79 -2.91 15.76
C ALA A 127 -21.83 -2.65 16.84
N THR A 128 -21.92 -3.53 17.84
CA THR A 128 -22.78 -3.33 19.01
C THR A 128 -22.03 -2.54 20.06
N ASN A 129 -22.52 -1.36 20.43
CA ASN A 129 -22.05 -0.63 21.60
C ASN A 129 -22.44 -1.40 22.86
N LEU A 130 -21.45 -1.78 23.66
CA LEU A 130 -21.63 -2.69 24.79
C LEU A 130 -22.26 -2.03 26.02
N ALA A 131 -22.12 -0.72 26.19
CA ALA A 131 -22.69 -0.03 27.35
C ALA A 131 -24.22 0.13 27.23
N VAL A 132 -24.71 0.37 26.01
CA VAL A 132 -26.15 0.56 25.75
C VAL A 132 -26.80 -0.62 25.03
N SER A 133 -26.01 -1.65 24.67
CA SER A 133 -26.47 -2.84 23.93
C SER A 133 -27.22 -2.51 22.63
N LYS A 134 -26.76 -1.51 21.89
CA LYS A 134 -27.36 -1.08 20.61
C LYS A 134 -26.42 -1.31 19.45
N LEU A 135 -26.97 -1.73 18.32
CA LEU A 135 -26.24 -1.80 17.06
C LEU A 135 -26.04 -0.39 16.50
N GLU A 136 -24.80 -0.08 16.15
CA GLU A 136 -24.39 1.19 15.57
C GLU A 136 -23.65 0.94 14.25
N THR A 137 -23.70 1.92 13.36
CA THR A 137 -22.97 1.92 12.08
C THR A 137 -21.88 2.99 12.16
N LEU A 138 -20.65 2.58 11.91
CA LEU A 138 -19.46 3.41 12.06
C LEU A 138 -18.69 3.46 10.75
N GLU A 139 -17.87 4.50 10.58
CA GLU A 139 -16.84 4.56 9.55
C GLU A 139 -15.47 4.75 10.20
N THR A 140 -14.49 3.97 9.76
CA THR A 140 -13.11 4.04 10.27
C THR A 140 -12.16 4.40 9.15
N TRP A 141 -11.42 5.49 9.36
CA TRP A 141 -10.28 5.85 8.54
C TRP A 141 -9.00 5.21 9.08
N VAL A 142 -8.34 4.40 8.24
CA VAL A 142 -7.00 3.86 8.52
C VAL A 142 -6.00 4.38 7.50
N MET A 143 -4.83 4.83 7.98
CA MET A 143 -3.73 5.32 7.15
C MET A 143 -2.49 4.45 7.37
N PRO A 144 -1.76 4.04 6.30
CA PRO A 144 -0.52 3.31 6.45
C PRO A 144 0.56 4.19 7.11
N LYS A 145 1.37 3.59 7.99
CA LYS A 145 2.54 4.26 8.56
C LYS A 145 3.59 4.48 7.48
N LYS A 146 4.35 5.58 7.57
CA LYS A 146 5.52 5.80 6.71
C LYS A 146 6.63 4.83 7.11
N VAL A 147 7.06 3.99 6.17
CA VAL A 147 8.04 2.91 6.41
C VAL A 147 9.34 3.07 5.62
N PHE A 148 9.32 3.85 4.53
CA PHE A 148 10.53 4.16 3.76
C PHE A 148 11.45 5.07 4.59
N LYS A 149 12.72 4.67 4.68
CA LYS A 149 13.77 5.39 5.42
C LYS A 149 15.05 5.40 4.59
N ILE A 150 15.66 6.57 4.48
CA ILE A 150 17.05 6.71 4.00
C ILE A 150 17.99 6.41 5.18
N ALA A 151 19.09 5.73 4.92
CA ALA A 151 20.07 5.35 5.93
C ALA A 151 20.72 6.58 6.60
N SER A 152 21.17 6.41 7.84
CA SER A 152 21.93 7.40 8.60
C SER A 152 23.22 6.74 9.14
N PRO A 153 24.42 7.28 8.86
CA PRO A 153 24.67 8.48 8.06
C PRO A 153 24.24 8.28 6.59
N PRO A 154 23.80 9.36 5.91
CA PRO A 154 23.45 9.28 4.49
C PRO A 154 24.65 8.77 3.71
N SER A 155 24.44 7.81 2.82
CA SER A 155 25.43 7.47 1.82
C SER A 155 25.72 8.69 0.95
N ASP A 156 26.95 8.83 0.43
CA ASP A 156 27.28 9.80 -0.62
C ASP A 156 26.41 9.62 -1.89
N PHE A 157 25.68 8.51 -1.96
CA PHE A 157 24.73 8.18 -2.98
C PHE A 157 23.36 8.86 -2.78
N GLY A 158 23.07 9.89 -3.59
CA GLY A 158 21.87 10.73 -3.48
C GLY A 158 20.78 10.54 -4.56
N ARG A 159 20.91 9.57 -5.48
CA ARG A 159 19.92 9.44 -6.59
C ARG A 159 18.60 8.80 -6.15
N LEU A 160 18.59 7.93 -5.13
CA LEU A 160 17.38 7.26 -4.68
C LEU A 160 16.42 8.27 -4.04
N GLN A 161 15.20 8.37 -4.57
CA GLN A 161 14.16 9.25 -4.04
C GLN A 161 13.13 8.50 -3.19
N PHE A 162 12.78 7.28 -3.61
CA PHE A 162 11.73 6.50 -2.97
C PHE A 162 11.88 5.01 -3.29
N SER A 163 11.38 4.14 -2.41
CA SER A 163 11.24 2.72 -2.68
C SER A 163 9.97 2.16 -2.01
N GLU A 164 9.28 1.29 -2.75
CA GLU A 164 7.99 0.73 -2.37
C GLU A 164 7.89 -0.73 -2.83
N VAL A 165 7.06 -1.50 -2.13
CA VAL A 165 6.74 -2.88 -2.49
C VAL A 165 5.23 -2.99 -2.64
N GLY A 166 4.77 -3.62 -3.72
CA GLY A 166 3.35 -3.78 -3.99
C GLY A 166 3.08 -4.83 -5.08
N THR A 167 1.83 -4.91 -5.53
CA THR A 167 1.38 -5.71 -6.69
C THR A 167 0.68 -4.81 -7.71
N ASP A 168 0.44 -5.35 -8.90
CA ASP A 168 -0.30 -4.67 -9.96
C ASP A 168 0.38 -3.37 -10.40
N TRP A 169 1.67 -3.47 -10.71
CA TRP A 169 2.45 -2.37 -11.26
C TRP A 169 1.92 -1.93 -12.63
N ASP A 170 1.47 -0.70 -12.72
CA ASP A 170 1.08 -0.04 -13.97
C ASP A 170 2.32 0.61 -14.59
N ALA A 171 2.90 -0.02 -15.61
CA ALA A 171 4.09 0.49 -16.28
C ALA A 171 3.88 1.83 -17.01
N LYS A 172 2.63 2.15 -17.37
CA LYS A 172 2.29 3.38 -18.08
C LYS A 172 2.18 4.56 -17.11
N GLU A 173 1.45 4.40 -16.02
CA GLU A 173 1.26 5.46 -15.02
C GLU A 173 2.32 5.45 -13.91
N ARG A 174 3.16 4.39 -13.86
CA ARG A 174 4.30 4.19 -12.96
C ARG A 174 3.91 4.20 -11.48
N LEU A 175 2.91 3.40 -11.14
CA LEU A 175 2.37 3.23 -9.78
C LEU A 175 1.82 1.82 -9.59
N PHE A 176 1.62 1.41 -8.32
CA PHE A 176 0.90 0.18 -7.99
C PHE A 176 -0.61 0.45 -7.93
N ARG A 177 -1.41 -0.36 -8.62
CA ARG A 177 -2.89 -0.26 -8.58
C ARG A 177 -3.48 -0.87 -7.31
N ASN A 178 -2.75 -1.77 -6.64
CA ASN A 178 -3.02 -2.14 -5.25
C ASN A 178 -2.53 -1.03 -4.30
N PHE A 179 -3.26 0.10 -4.25
CA PHE A 179 -2.86 1.31 -3.51
C PHE A 179 -2.55 1.10 -2.02
N GLY A 180 -3.20 0.11 -1.40
CA GLY A 180 -2.98 -0.23 0.00
C GLY A 180 -1.77 -1.11 0.27
N GLY A 181 -1.15 -1.67 -0.77
CA GLY A 181 -0.13 -2.72 -0.63
C GLY A 181 -0.67 -3.92 0.17
N LEU A 182 -1.93 -4.29 -0.04
CA LEU A 182 -2.57 -5.38 0.69
C LEU A 182 -2.06 -6.71 0.12
N LEU A 183 -1.31 -7.47 0.92
CA LEU A 183 -0.67 -8.72 0.51
C LEU A 183 -1.00 -9.86 1.48
N GLY A 184 -1.25 -11.03 0.92
CA GLY A 184 -1.35 -12.32 1.60
C GLY A 184 -0.17 -13.24 1.31
N PRO A 185 -0.16 -14.45 1.89
CA PRO A 185 0.98 -15.37 1.81
C PRO A 185 1.21 -15.94 0.40
N MET A 186 0.22 -15.87 -0.48
CA MET A 186 0.33 -16.39 -1.86
C MET A 186 0.61 -15.30 -2.91
N ASP A 187 0.74 -14.04 -2.49
CA ASP A 187 1.04 -12.96 -3.43
C ASP A 187 2.53 -12.93 -3.80
N GLU A 188 2.81 -12.45 -5.02
CA GLU A 188 4.16 -12.31 -5.56
C GLU A 188 4.55 -10.82 -5.60
N PRO A 189 5.21 -10.28 -4.55
CA PRO A 189 5.47 -8.86 -4.43
C PRO A 189 6.51 -8.36 -5.44
N VAL A 190 6.31 -7.13 -5.91
CA VAL A 190 7.22 -6.40 -6.80
C VAL A 190 7.88 -5.27 -6.02
N GLY A 191 9.21 -5.21 -6.07
CA GLY A 191 9.96 -4.09 -5.50
C GLY A 191 10.21 -3.01 -6.54
N MET A 192 9.87 -1.76 -6.23
CA MET A 192 10.07 -0.60 -7.08
C MET A 192 10.98 0.45 -6.42
N GLN A 193 11.78 1.13 -7.23
CA GLN A 193 12.63 2.24 -6.83
C GLN A 193 12.44 3.42 -7.78
N LYS A 194 12.41 4.62 -7.20
CA LYS A 194 12.35 5.90 -7.93
C LYS A 194 13.68 6.63 -7.81
N TRP A 195 14.17 7.15 -8.93
CA TRP A 195 15.49 7.74 -9.06
C TRP A 195 15.43 9.18 -9.56
N GLY A 196 16.35 10.00 -9.09
CA GLY A 196 16.69 11.29 -9.68
C GLY A 196 17.71 11.14 -10.81
N LYS A 197 17.93 12.24 -11.53
CA LYS A 197 18.98 12.33 -12.57
C LYS A 197 20.37 12.17 -11.94
N GLY A 198 21.30 11.56 -12.67
CA GLY A 198 22.69 11.43 -12.25
C GLY A 198 23.47 10.41 -13.09
N PRO A 199 24.74 10.12 -12.79
CA PRO A 199 25.53 9.13 -13.52
C PRO A 199 25.03 7.70 -13.29
N ASN A 200 25.45 6.78 -14.17
CA ASN A 200 25.15 5.36 -14.03
C ASN A 200 25.71 4.82 -12.71
N VAL A 201 24.95 3.96 -12.04
CA VAL A 201 25.32 3.35 -10.75
C VAL A 201 24.77 1.94 -10.66
N THR A 202 25.40 1.07 -9.89
CA THR A 202 24.85 -0.25 -9.57
C THR A 202 24.54 -0.30 -8.08
N VAL A 203 23.36 -0.80 -7.71
CA VAL A 203 22.97 -0.98 -6.31
C VAL A 203 22.55 -2.43 -6.06
N THR A 204 22.72 -2.88 -4.82
CA THR A 204 22.30 -4.21 -4.36
C THR A 204 20.96 -4.09 -3.65
N VAL A 205 19.99 -4.93 -4.03
CA VAL A 205 18.68 -5.04 -3.39
C VAL A 205 18.61 -6.35 -2.62
N ILE A 206 18.16 -6.28 -1.37
CA ILE A 206 18.09 -7.43 -0.45
C ILE A 206 16.68 -7.53 0.13
N TRP A 207 16.07 -8.71 0.02
CA TRP A 207 14.77 -9.03 0.60
C TRP A 207 14.95 -9.86 1.86
N VAL A 208 14.41 -9.39 2.97
CA VAL A 208 14.54 -10.01 4.30
C VAL A 208 13.15 -10.33 4.84
N ASP A 209 12.96 -11.57 5.24
CA ASP A 209 11.70 -12.06 5.80
C ASP A 209 11.52 -11.65 7.28
N PRO A 210 10.36 -11.93 7.90
CA PRO A 210 10.06 -11.50 9.27
C PRO A 210 10.92 -12.13 10.36
N VAL A 211 11.71 -13.17 10.05
CA VAL A 211 12.61 -13.86 10.98
C VAL A 211 14.05 -13.84 10.47
N ASN A 212 14.43 -12.78 9.76
CA ASN A 212 15.80 -12.49 9.29
C ASN A 212 16.37 -13.44 8.22
N ILE A 213 15.52 -14.21 7.53
CA ILE A 213 15.98 -15.00 6.39
C ILE A 213 16.10 -14.09 5.17
N ILE A 214 17.29 -14.04 4.57
CA ILE A 214 17.51 -13.36 3.30
C ILE A 214 16.89 -14.22 2.19
N ALA A 215 15.78 -13.73 1.64
CA ALA A 215 14.98 -14.43 0.64
C ALA A 215 15.52 -14.28 -0.78
N ALA A 216 16.08 -13.10 -1.10
CA ALA A 216 16.68 -12.81 -2.40
C ALA A 216 17.72 -11.69 -2.27
N THR A 217 18.75 -11.75 -3.11
CA THR A 217 19.74 -10.67 -3.30
C THR A 217 20.09 -10.56 -4.78
N TYR A 218 20.08 -9.34 -5.31
CA TYR A 218 20.45 -9.09 -6.70
C TYR A 218 20.93 -7.64 -6.88
N ASP A 219 21.81 -7.45 -7.86
CA ASP A 219 22.28 -6.13 -8.26
C ASP A 219 21.46 -5.61 -9.43
N ILE A 220 21.23 -4.30 -9.47
CA ILE A 220 20.56 -3.61 -10.57
C ILE A 220 21.42 -2.43 -11.05
N LEU A 221 21.60 -2.35 -12.37
CA LEU A 221 22.20 -1.18 -13.03
C LEU A 221 21.14 -0.09 -13.19
N ILE A 222 21.44 1.10 -12.69
CA ILE A 222 20.60 2.30 -12.81
C ILE A 222 21.26 3.23 -13.82
N GLU A 223 20.68 3.31 -15.01
CA GLU A 223 21.13 4.22 -16.06
C GLU A 223 20.91 5.70 -15.67
N SER A 224 21.61 6.60 -16.36
CA SER A 224 21.59 8.03 -16.07
C SER A 224 20.22 8.69 -16.33
N THR A 225 19.45 8.11 -17.24
CA THR A 225 18.09 8.53 -17.63
C THR A 225 16.99 7.75 -16.92
N ALA A 226 17.34 6.71 -16.15
CA ALA A 226 16.36 5.89 -15.44
C ALA A 226 15.66 6.71 -14.36
N GLU A 227 14.33 6.76 -14.42
CA GLU A 227 13.48 7.41 -13.42
C GLU A 227 12.85 6.38 -12.45
N PHE A 228 12.56 5.18 -12.95
CA PHE A 228 11.97 4.09 -12.18
C PHE A 228 12.59 2.76 -12.58
N THR A 229 12.85 1.90 -11.59
CA THR A 229 13.18 0.49 -11.79
C THR A 229 12.25 -0.36 -10.95
N HIS A 230 11.92 -1.56 -11.43
CA HIS A 230 11.14 -2.51 -10.67
C HIS A 230 11.55 -3.94 -11.02
N TYR A 231 11.41 -4.85 -10.07
CA TYR A 231 11.70 -6.27 -10.27
C TYR A 231 10.84 -7.12 -9.36
N LYS A 232 10.39 -8.27 -9.89
CA LYS A 232 9.63 -9.29 -9.15
C LYS A 232 10.55 -10.49 -8.90
N PRO A 233 11.11 -10.66 -7.70
CA PRO A 233 11.93 -11.82 -7.40
C PRO A 233 11.09 -13.11 -7.42
N PRO A 234 11.61 -14.22 -7.94
CA PRO A 234 10.89 -15.49 -8.00
C PRO A 234 10.93 -16.21 -6.64
N LEU A 235 10.20 -15.67 -5.66
CA LEU A 235 10.14 -16.21 -4.31
C LEU A 235 9.19 -17.41 -4.24
N ASN A 236 9.66 -18.52 -3.67
CA ASN A 236 8.81 -19.67 -3.38
C ASN A 236 7.69 -19.30 -2.40
N LEU A 237 6.48 -19.82 -2.66
CA LEU A 237 5.28 -19.59 -1.88
C LEU A 237 4.97 -20.77 -0.93
N PRO A 238 4.21 -20.56 0.16
CA PRO A 238 3.72 -19.26 0.64
C PRO A 238 4.83 -18.43 1.28
N LEU A 239 4.75 -17.11 1.18
CA LEU A 239 5.58 -16.19 1.94
C LEU A 239 5.24 -16.29 3.43
N ARG A 240 6.27 -16.31 4.29
CA ARG A 240 6.07 -16.27 5.75
C ARG A 240 5.32 -14.99 6.14
N PRO A 241 4.17 -15.08 6.83
CA PRO A 241 3.45 -13.90 7.30
C PRO A 241 4.28 -13.07 8.28
N GLY A 242 4.11 -11.75 8.21
CA GLY A 242 4.79 -10.79 9.07
C GLY A 242 5.32 -9.57 8.31
N VAL A 243 6.15 -8.79 8.98
CA VAL A 243 6.72 -7.56 8.42
C VAL A 243 8.04 -7.90 7.74
N TRP A 244 8.03 -7.82 6.42
CA TRP A 244 9.20 -7.98 5.57
C TRP A 244 9.97 -6.66 5.44
N THR A 245 11.25 -6.74 5.12
CA THR A 245 12.11 -5.57 4.87
C THR A 245 12.84 -5.72 3.54
N VAL A 246 12.82 -4.68 2.72
CA VAL A 246 13.66 -4.56 1.53
C VAL A 246 14.72 -3.50 1.78
N LYS A 247 15.99 -3.87 1.63
CA LYS A 247 17.14 -2.98 1.81
C LYS A 247 17.80 -2.70 0.46
N ILE A 248 18.31 -1.49 0.32
CA ILE A 248 19.11 -1.05 -0.84
C ILE A 248 20.48 -0.65 -0.32
N LEU A 249 21.53 -1.17 -0.96
CA LEU A 249 22.93 -0.92 -0.60
C LEU A 249 23.72 -0.48 -1.83
N HIS A 250 24.79 0.27 -1.59
CA HIS A 250 25.78 0.64 -2.60
C HIS A 250 27.15 0.25 -2.07
N HIS A 251 27.82 -0.70 -2.73
CA HIS A 251 29.09 -1.28 -2.24
C HIS A 251 29.02 -1.70 -0.75
N TRP A 252 27.97 -2.42 -0.36
CA TRP A 252 27.71 -2.84 1.03
C TRP A 252 27.42 -1.72 2.04
N VAL A 253 27.40 -0.45 1.61
CA VAL A 253 26.96 0.67 2.44
C VAL A 253 25.43 0.81 2.35
N PRO A 254 24.70 0.80 3.47
CA PRO A 254 23.25 1.00 3.47
C PRO A 254 22.86 2.35 2.84
N VAL A 255 21.89 2.32 1.92
CA VAL A 255 21.34 3.52 1.28
C VAL A 255 19.96 3.83 1.84
N ALA A 256 19.08 2.84 1.84
CA ALA A 256 17.70 2.99 2.30
C ALA A 256 17.07 1.62 2.61
N GLU A 257 15.93 1.67 3.28
CA GLU A 257 15.07 0.51 3.46
C GLU A 257 13.59 0.89 3.38
N THR A 258 12.76 -0.10 3.07
CA THR A 258 11.31 -0.04 3.16
C THR A 258 10.78 -1.34 3.73
N LYS A 259 9.53 -1.33 4.22
CA LYS A 259 8.89 -2.50 4.83
C LYS A 259 7.53 -2.75 4.20
N PHE A 260 7.10 -3.99 4.19
CA PHE A 260 5.75 -4.36 3.76
C PHE A 260 5.21 -5.48 4.63
N LEU A 261 3.90 -5.65 4.63
CA LEU A 261 3.22 -6.64 5.46
C LEU A 261 2.69 -7.77 4.57
N VAL A 262 3.11 -9.00 4.84
CA VAL A 262 2.42 -10.21 4.37
C VAL A 262 1.46 -10.62 5.48
N ALA A 263 0.16 -10.43 5.27
CA ALA A 263 -0.84 -10.66 6.30
C ALA A 263 -1.19 -12.16 6.42
N PRO A 264 -1.24 -12.75 7.63
CA PRO A 264 -1.85 -14.06 7.81
C PRO A 264 -3.36 -13.95 7.55
N LEU A 265 -3.93 -14.94 6.88
CA LEU A 265 -5.35 -14.93 6.51
C LEU A 265 -6.21 -15.47 7.65
N THR A 266 -7.34 -14.81 7.91
CA THR A 266 -8.37 -15.33 8.84
C THR A 266 -9.50 -16.04 8.11
N PHE A 267 -9.52 -15.93 6.77
CA PHE A 267 -10.51 -16.54 5.91
C PHE A 267 -9.85 -17.44 4.87
N SER A 268 -10.52 -18.54 4.53
CA SER A 268 -10.26 -19.34 3.33
C SER A 268 -11.59 -19.58 2.64
N ASN A 269 -11.68 -19.25 1.36
CA ASN A 269 -12.95 -19.27 0.62
C ASN A 269 -14.07 -18.51 1.35
N ARG A 270 -13.71 -17.37 1.99
CA ARG A 270 -14.62 -16.45 2.70
C ARG A 270 -15.30 -17.05 3.92
N GLN A 271 -14.80 -18.19 4.39
CA GLN A 271 -15.16 -18.84 5.65
C GLN A 271 -13.98 -18.76 6.62
N PRO A 272 -14.21 -18.79 7.95
CA PRO A 272 -13.12 -18.84 8.91
C PRO A 272 -12.13 -19.97 8.59
N ILE A 273 -10.85 -19.62 8.49
CA ILE A 273 -9.80 -20.58 8.09
C ILE A 273 -9.69 -21.74 9.09
N ARG A 274 -9.50 -22.96 8.59
CA ARG A 274 -9.33 -24.14 9.44
C ARG A 274 -7.89 -24.24 9.96
N PRO A 275 -7.65 -24.91 11.11
CA PRO A 275 -6.31 -25.06 11.68
C PRO A 275 -5.28 -25.67 10.71
N GLU A 276 -5.65 -26.71 9.96
CA GLU A 276 -4.75 -27.37 9.00
C GLU A 276 -4.39 -26.46 7.81
N GLU A 277 -5.36 -25.71 7.30
CA GLU A 277 -5.17 -24.73 6.22
C GLU A 277 -4.26 -23.60 6.68
N ALA A 278 -4.50 -23.08 7.89
CA ALA A 278 -3.68 -22.04 8.50
C ALA A 278 -2.24 -22.51 8.71
N LEU A 279 -2.04 -23.74 9.18
CA LEU A 279 -0.70 -24.31 9.34
C LEU A 279 0.05 -24.41 8.01
N LYS A 280 -0.63 -24.85 6.94
CA LYS A 280 -0.05 -24.95 5.60
C LYS A 280 0.29 -23.57 5.01
N LEU A 281 -0.58 -22.58 5.22
CA LEU A 281 -0.47 -21.26 4.61
C LEU A 281 0.49 -20.31 5.35
N HIS A 282 0.64 -20.46 6.67
CA HIS A 282 1.34 -19.49 7.51
C HIS A 282 2.75 -19.93 7.95
N ASN A 283 3.25 -21.09 7.52
CA ASN A 283 4.56 -21.60 7.95
C ASN A 283 5.73 -21.25 7.01
N GLY A 284 5.49 -20.41 5.99
CA GLY A 284 6.48 -20.07 4.96
C GLY A 284 6.70 -21.19 3.94
N PRO A 285 7.68 -21.04 3.03
CA PRO A 285 7.92 -22.03 1.98
C PRO A 285 8.56 -23.30 2.57
N PRO A 286 8.42 -24.45 1.90
CA PRO A 286 9.10 -25.68 2.29
C PRO A 286 10.60 -25.44 2.53
N ARG A 287 11.11 -25.95 3.67
CA ARG A 287 12.51 -25.80 4.11
C ARG A 287 12.97 -24.34 4.33
N SER A 288 12.06 -23.38 4.41
CA SER A 288 12.39 -21.93 4.51
C SER A 288 13.30 -21.42 3.38
N ALA A 289 13.26 -22.08 2.21
CA ALA A 289 14.05 -21.71 1.05
C ALA A 289 13.17 -20.95 0.05
N TYR A 290 13.38 -19.64 -0.04
CA TYR A 290 12.65 -18.77 -0.98
C TYR A 290 13.21 -18.85 -2.41
N MET A 291 14.46 -19.26 -2.58
CA MET A 291 15.13 -19.48 -3.86
C MET A 291 16.03 -20.72 -3.78
N GLU A 292 16.44 -21.28 -4.91
CA GLU A 292 17.43 -22.37 -4.94
C GLU A 292 18.79 -21.93 -4.38
N GLN A 293 19.16 -20.67 -4.60
CA GLN A 293 20.36 -20.07 -4.06
C GLN A 293 20.17 -19.69 -2.59
N SER A 294 21.09 -20.12 -1.73
CA SER A 294 21.13 -19.71 -0.32
C SER A 294 21.97 -18.45 -0.14
N PHE A 295 21.49 -17.55 0.72
CA PHE A 295 22.15 -16.28 1.06
C PHE A 295 22.58 -16.19 2.53
N GLN A 296 22.61 -17.31 3.26
CA GLN A 296 22.96 -17.34 4.70
C GLN A 296 24.34 -16.74 5.01
N SER A 297 25.28 -16.76 4.07
CA SER A 297 26.59 -16.14 4.22
C SER A 297 26.54 -14.61 4.39
N LEU A 298 25.44 -13.95 4.02
CA LEU A 298 25.27 -12.50 4.11
C LEU A 298 24.68 -12.06 5.46
N ASN A 299 24.13 -12.97 6.27
CA ASN A 299 23.52 -12.64 7.57
C ASN A 299 24.51 -11.93 8.52
N PRO A 300 25.75 -12.40 8.74
CA PRO A 300 26.71 -11.72 9.59
C PRO A 300 27.13 -10.36 9.04
N VAL A 301 27.26 -10.24 7.72
CA VAL A 301 27.67 -9.02 7.02
C VAL A 301 26.63 -7.90 7.20
N LEU A 302 25.35 -8.27 7.23
CA LEU A 302 24.22 -7.34 7.31
C LEU A 302 23.70 -7.16 8.74
N SER A 303 24.38 -7.75 9.74
CA SER A 303 23.93 -7.75 11.15
C SER A 303 22.49 -8.25 11.32
N LEU A 304 22.14 -9.32 10.59
CA LEU A 304 20.87 -10.03 10.67
C LEU A 304 21.10 -11.35 11.42
N PRO A 305 20.94 -11.40 12.75
CA PRO A 305 21.18 -12.59 13.55
C PRO A 305 20.16 -13.70 13.29
#